data_AF-E7A260-F1
#
_entry.id   AF-E7A260-F1
#
_cell.length_a   1.000
_cell.length_b   1.000
_cell.length_c   1.000
_cell.angle_alpha   90.00
_cell.angle_beta   90.00
_cell.angle_gamma   90.00
#
_symmetry.space_group_name_H-M   'P 1'
#
loop_
_entity.id
_entity.type
_entity.pdbx_description
1 polymer ?
#
loop_
_entity_poly.entity_id
_entity_poly.type
_entity_poly.pdbx_seq_one_letter_code
_entity_poly.pdbx_strand_id
1 'polypeptide(L)'
;MHKALLRPVRPMSAMRSLRPSAASSSPPSSSSLSATSLQFPRTPLTASLARPYSTAPNQQQVLQSFGTPFAQFIYTISRIARIITFSALGVATIGVVSFEAAHQYVEHVAMPAASSSSSKTSDEYGWSEQALEESWSGSHAKTGTDPRLGIKGRHAVRSAWMCANWGGGISPSVMFGGSAAGNSGLGRTAITSMGSAKTLHVDDGMILAMQYLNLAVKIAAAKGIKLPDTDAIRAGLVSEATAQQQLSSVDPLALALEARLAAVKERQGSRGALESAIASYEKLYDVASLAPGAKAEQASRLVRLATKLGDLHSALDRRREAEEWLNRAVGIAATAGASTPELGSNVVVAAADEAKEQQAKSRLGGWFSRSKPSTETPITPTAVPSTPHPSAAPTPALTRALITALVSKSALHAHTPTPSSLQQALATQMSALQLSAAELDRLSTTTTTAAQLHTLWLTHHQSILDLHVAETIYALTRGSSAAKGVIPAWFKAEKTGDRSIAWLDQAEARAERVVGALEKKGLGGRKVDEAVVLDGKWIGEREVELAAMRVLRDAKRVSETARRSRSTLQAL
;
A
#
# COMPACT_ATOMS: atom_id res chain seq x y z
N MET A 1 2.44 -12.90 -43.54
CA MET A 1 3.47 -13.50 -42.66
C MET A 1 3.23 -13.07 -41.22
N HIS A 2 2.32 -13.76 -40.53
CA HIS A 2 1.92 -13.47 -39.16
C HIS A 2 2.78 -14.29 -38.18
N LYS A 3 3.59 -13.63 -37.37
CA LYS A 3 4.18 -14.24 -36.17
C LYS A 3 3.15 -14.17 -35.04
N ALA A 4 2.41 -15.26 -34.86
CA ALA A 4 1.64 -15.54 -33.67
C ALA A 4 2.61 -15.75 -32.49
N LEU A 5 2.80 -14.72 -31.66
CA LEU A 5 3.45 -14.85 -30.37
C LEU A 5 2.44 -15.45 -29.38
N LEU A 6 2.46 -16.78 -29.27
CA LEU A 6 1.84 -17.51 -28.19
C LEU A 6 2.47 -17.06 -26.86
N ARG A 7 1.79 -16.18 -26.13
CA ARG A 7 2.08 -15.91 -24.72
C ARG A 7 1.58 -17.10 -23.89
N PRO A 8 2.42 -17.77 -23.08
CA PRO A 8 1.92 -18.74 -22.12
C PRO A 8 1.24 -17.98 -20.98
N VAL A 9 -0.09 -18.07 -20.91
CA VAL A 9 -0.84 -17.84 -19.67
C VAL A 9 -0.51 -19.03 -18.77
N ARG A 10 0.52 -18.90 -17.93
CA ARG A 10 0.79 -19.87 -16.88
C ARG A 10 0.04 -19.44 -15.62
N PRO A 11 -0.80 -20.31 -15.02
CA PRO A 11 -1.24 -20.10 -13.66
C PRO A 11 -0.02 -20.09 -12.74
N MET A 12 0.00 -19.18 -11.79
CA MET A 12 1.02 -19.15 -10.74
C MET A 12 0.93 -20.46 -9.96
N SER A 13 1.83 -21.40 -10.25
CA SER A 13 2.12 -22.48 -9.32
C SER A 13 2.67 -21.83 -8.06
N ALA A 14 1.86 -21.83 -7.00
CA ALA A 14 2.37 -21.72 -5.65
C ALA A 14 3.53 -22.72 -5.54
N MET A 15 4.72 -22.24 -5.16
CA MET A 15 5.82 -23.12 -4.80
C MET A 15 5.37 -23.96 -3.60
N ARG A 16 4.81 -25.12 -3.91
CA ARG A 16 4.52 -26.19 -2.97
C ARG A 16 5.88 -26.70 -2.51
N SER A 17 6.29 -26.30 -1.32
CA SER A 17 7.37 -26.96 -0.59
C SER A 17 6.96 -28.42 -0.42
N LEU A 18 7.47 -29.31 -1.28
CA LEU A 18 7.36 -30.74 -1.10
C LEU A 18 8.11 -31.09 0.17
N ARG A 19 7.35 -31.37 1.23
CA ARG A 19 7.83 -31.95 2.48
C ARG A 19 8.36 -33.36 2.16
N PRO A 20 9.65 -33.68 2.36
CA PRO A 20 10.08 -35.07 2.34
C PRO A 20 9.44 -35.78 3.52
N SER A 21 8.63 -36.80 3.25
CA SER A 21 8.15 -37.75 4.24
C SER A 21 9.34 -38.64 4.61
N ALA A 22 9.99 -38.35 5.74
CA ALA A 22 11.00 -39.22 6.31
C ALA A 22 10.30 -40.50 6.80
N ALA A 23 10.41 -41.57 6.02
CA ALA A 23 10.11 -42.91 6.47
C ALA A 23 11.16 -43.30 7.53
N SER A 24 10.67 -43.64 8.72
CA SER A 24 11.42 -44.21 9.82
C SER A 24 11.87 -45.63 9.46
N SER A 25 13.17 -45.83 9.29
CA SER A 25 13.79 -47.15 9.41
C SER A 25 14.72 -47.15 10.62
N SER A 26 14.25 -47.78 11.68
CA SER A 26 14.99 -48.15 12.87
C SER A 26 15.99 -49.28 12.55
N PRO A 27 17.25 -49.23 13.06
CA PRO A 27 18.08 -50.42 13.17
C PRO A 27 17.89 -51.06 14.57
N PRO A 28 17.82 -52.40 14.67
CA PRO A 28 17.92 -53.08 15.95
C PRO A 28 19.37 -53.26 16.39
N SER A 29 19.51 -53.28 17.71
CA SER A 29 20.70 -53.42 18.52
C SER A 29 21.22 -54.86 18.64
N SER A 30 22.54 -54.95 18.87
CA SER A 30 23.27 -55.85 19.77
C SER A 30 23.22 -57.38 19.60
N SER A 31 24.40 -57.99 19.42
CA SER A 31 24.98 -59.12 20.21
C SER A 31 26.28 -59.60 19.53
N SER A 32 27.45 -59.42 20.15
CA SER A 32 28.24 -60.45 20.86
C SER A 32 28.54 -61.73 20.06
N LEU A 33 29.83 -62.05 19.86
CA LEU A 33 30.50 -63.22 20.43
C LEU A 33 31.92 -63.40 19.87
N SER A 34 32.82 -63.71 20.79
CA SER A 34 34.20 -64.17 20.60
C SER A 34 34.25 -65.54 19.90
N ALA A 35 35.32 -65.80 19.13
CA ALA A 35 35.83 -67.16 18.95
C ALA A 35 37.32 -67.17 18.53
N THR A 36 38.10 -67.74 19.45
CA THR A 36 39.47 -68.22 19.38
C THR A 36 39.64 -69.38 18.39
N SER A 37 40.88 -69.66 17.95
CA SER A 37 41.46 -70.99 17.61
C SER A 37 42.29 -70.92 16.30
N LEU A 38 43.62 -70.87 16.36
CA LEU A 38 44.57 -72.02 16.33
C LEU A 38 44.54 -72.84 15.03
N GLN A 39 45.62 -72.81 14.24
CA GLN A 39 46.56 -73.93 14.05
C GLN A 39 47.53 -73.74 12.86
N PHE A 40 48.82 -73.83 13.19
CA PHE A 40 50.00 -74.22 12.39
C PHE A 40 49.87 -75.68 11.86
N PRO A 41 50.74 -76.27 10.97
CA PRO A 41 52.21 -76.16 11.02
C PRO A 41 53.09 -76.47 9.76
N ARG A 42 54.43 -76.42 10.00
CA ARG A 42 55.57 -77.16 9.40
C ARG A 42 56.31 -76.61 8.15
N THR A 43 57.42 -75.88 8.42
CA THR A 43 58.88 -76.20 8.19
C THR A 43 59.30 -77.16 7.04
N PRO A 44 60.57 -77.21 6.55
CA PRO A 44 61.83 -76.60 7.10
C PRO A 44 62.91 -76.09 6.09
N LEU A 45 63.98 -75.51 6.68
CA LEU A 45 65.41 -75.55 6.31
C LEU A 45 65.92 -74.82 5.04
N THR A 46 66.76 -73.79 5.22
CA THR A 46 68.23 -73.87 5.08
C THR A 46 68.91 -72.49 5.05
N ALA A 47 70.16 -72.50 5.54
CA ALA A 47 71.26 -71.58 5.23
C ALA A 47 71.25 -70.16 5.86
N SER A 48 72.00 -70.07 6.95
CA SER A 48 72.63 -68.87 7.46
C SER A 48 73.56 -68.23 6.43
N LEU A 49 73.37 -66.94 6.14
CA LEU A 49 74.46 -66.05 5.78
C LEU A 49 74.30 -64.78 6.60
N ALA A 50 75.27 -64.55 7.49
CA ALA A 50 75.38 -63.38 8.33
C ALA A 50 75.37 -62.11 7.47
N ARG A 51 74.31 -61.32 7.58
CA ARG A 51 74.31 -59.94 7.08
C ARG A 51 74.81 -59.02 8.19
N PRO A 52 75.75 -58.12 7.89
CA PRO A 52 76.32 -57.20 8.85
C PRO A 52 75.23 -56.25 9.37
N TYR A 53 75.09 -56.16 10.69
CA TYR A 53 74.33 -55.09 11.33
C TYR A 53 75.07 -53.78 11.06
N SER A 54 74.62 -53.05 10.04
CA SER A 54 74.96 -51.64 9.90
C SER A 54 74.21 -50.87 10.99
N THR A 55 74.95 -50.46 12.02
CA THR A 55 74.48 -49.58 13.11
C THR A 55 74.56 -48.10 12.74
N ALA A 56 74.83 -47.78 11.46
CA ALA A 56 74.66 -46.41 11.00
C ALA A 56 73.15 -46.10 10.98
N PRO A 57 72.68 -45.07 11.72
CA PRO A 57 71.27 -44.70 11.70
C PRO A 57 70.89 -44.41 10.26
N ASN A 58 69.94 -45.17 9.72
CA ASN A 58 69.50 -45.06 8.35
C ASN A 58 68.75 -43.74 8.18
N GLN A 59 69.50 -42.64 7.98
CA GLN A 59 68.96 -41.28 7.84
C GLN A 59 67.93 -41.22 6.73
N GLN A 60 68.08 -42.04 5.68
CA GLN A 60 67.10 -42.17 4.60
C GLN A 60 65.78 -42.79 5.07
N GLN A 61 65.81 -43.74 6.01
CA GLN A 61 64.60 -44.36 6.55
C GLN A 61 63.85 -43.43 7.52
N VAL A 62 64.58 -42.60 8.26
CA VAL A 62 63.98 -41.52 9.09
C VAL A 62 63.38 -40.43 8.20
N LEU A 63 64.08 -40.01 7.14
CA LEU A 63 63.54 -39.04 6.19
C LEU A 63 62.32 -39.59 5.43
N GLN A 64 62.29 -40.88 5.11
CA GLN A 64 61.12 -41.51 4.48
C GLN A 64 59.94 -41.68 5.44
N SER A 65 60.19 -42.00 6.71
CA SER A 65 59.14 -42.18 7.71
C SER A 65 58.46 -40.87 8.11
N PHE A 66 59.18 -39.73 8.08
CA PHE A 66 58.60 -38.42 8.38
C PHE A 66 58.18 -37.62 7.12
N GLY A 67 58.86 -37.82 5.99
CA GLY A 67 58.57 -37.08 4.76
C GLY A 67 57.24 -37.47 4.12
N THR A 68 56.90 -38.75 4.11
CA THR A 68 55.66 -39.23 3.46
C THR A 68 54.38 -38.81 4.20
N PRO A 69 54.27 -38.88 5.55
CA PRO A 69 53.09 -38.40 6.26
C PRO A 69 52.97 -36.88 6.24
N PHE A 70 54.09 -36.15 6.28
CA PHE A 70 54.08 -34.69 6.19
C PHE A 70 53.61 -34.20 4.82
N ALA A 71 54.10 -34.80 3.73
CA ALA A 71 53.61 -34.49 2.38
C ALA A 71 52.11 -34.78 2.23
N GLN A 72 51.63 -35.91 2.80
CA GLN A 72 50.20 -36.22 2.83
C GLN A 72 49.40 -35.19 3.65
N PHE A 73 49.92 -34.72 4.79
CA PHE A 73 49.30 -33.68 5.61
C PHE A 73 49.20 -32.33 4.89
N ILE A 74 50.28 -31.90 4.22
CA ILE A 74 50.25 -30.67 3.41
C ILE A 74 49.28 -30.83 2.22
N TYR A 75 49.24 -32.00 1.59
CA TYR A 75 48.28 -32.28 0.53
C TYR A 75 46.83 -32.27 1.02
N THR A 76 46.53 -32.85 2.19
CA THR A 76 45.17 -32.84 2.77
C THR A 76 44.77 -31.43 3.17
N ILE A 77 45.64 -30.65 3.82
CA ILE A 77 45.39 -29.23 4.12
C ILE A 77 45.15 -28.43 2.85
N SER A 78 46.00 -28.58 1.83
CA SER A 78 45.84 -27.88 0.55
C SER A 78 44.51 -28.24 -0.12
N ARG A 79 44.12 -29.51 -0.07
CA ARG A 79 42.82 -29.98 -0.59
C ARG A 79 41.65 -29.38 0.19
N ILE A 80 41.71 -29.38 1.52
CA ILE A 80 40.67 -28.79 2.39
C ILE A 80 40.58 -27.27 2.14
N ALA A 81 41.70 -26.57 2.08
CA ALA A 81 41.74 -25.14 1.80
C ALA A 81 41.13 -24.80 0.42
N ARG A 82 41.42 -25.59 -0.62
CA ARG A 82 40.79 -25.45 -1.94
C ARG A 82 39.28 -25.69 -1.88
N ILE A 83 38.83 -26.72 -1.18
CA ILE A 83 37.39 -26.99 -1.02
C ILE A 83 36.72 -25.81 -0.32
N ILE A 84 37.27 -25.32 0.79
CA ILE A 84 36.72 -24.17 1.54
C ILE A 84 36.69 -22.92 0.66
N THR A 85 37.77 -22.61 -0.06
CA THR A 85 37.84 -21.42 -0.92
C THR A 85 36.88 -21.51 -2.10
N PHE A 86 36.80 -22.65 -2.80
CA PHE A 86 35.86 -22.84 -3.89
C PHE A 86 34.40 -22.88 -3.40
N SER A 87 34.12 -23.46 -2.24
CA SER A 87 32.79 -23.43 -1.62
C SER A 87 32.41 -22.00 -1.22
N ALA A 88 33.30 -21.25 -0.58
CA ALA A 88 33.05 -19.86 -0.19
C ALA A 88 32.82 -18.98 -1.43
N LEU A 89 33.65 -19.12 -2.46
CA LEU A 89 33.49 -18.41 -3.74
C LEU A 89 32.17 -18.80 -4.43
N GLY A 90 31.83 -20.09 -4.41
CA GLY A 90 30.57 -20.60 -4.96
C GLY A 90 29.35 -19.99 -4.27
N VAL A 91 29.33 -20.00 -2.94
CA VAL A 91 28.25 -19.39 -2.14
C VAL A 91 28.17 -17.88 -2.39
N ALA A 92 29.29 -17.18 -2.41
CA ALA A 92 29.33 -15.74 -2.70
C ALA A 92 28.78 -15.43 -4.11
N THR A 93 29.18 -16.21 -5.12
CA THR A 93 28.73 -16.03 -6.50
C THR A 93 27.22 -16.28 -6.62
N ILE A 94 26.72 -17.37 -6.05
CA ILE A 94 25.28 -17.67 -6.03
C ILE A 94 24.51 -16.56 -5.31
N GLY A 95 25.04 -16.03 -4.21
CA GLY A 95 24.45 -14.92 -3.47
C GLY A 95 24.30 -13.66 -4.33
N VAL A 96 25.37 -13.23 -5.00
CA VAL A 96 25.35 -12.05 -5.89
C VAL A 96 24.39 -12.26 -7.07
N VAL A 97 24.43 -13.43 -7.72
CA VAL A 97 23.54 -13.74 -8.84
C VAL A 97 22.07 -13.75 -8.40
N SER A 98 21.78 -14.34 -7.24
CA SER A 98 20.41 -14.38 -6.70
C SER A 98 19.91 -13.00 -6.33
N PHE A 99 20.77 -12.17 -5.73
CA PHE A 99 20.47 -10.78 -5.41
C PHE A 99 20.10 -9.98 -6.67
N GLU A 100 20.92 -10.07 -7.72
CA GLU A 100 20.62 -9.38 -8.97
C GLU A 100 19.39 -9.94 -9.69
N ALA A 101 19.22 -11.27 -9.69
CA ALA A 101 18.04 -11.90 -10.26
C ALA A 101 16.75 -11.43 -9.59
N ALA A 102 16.74 -11.27 -8.26
CA ALA A 102 15.60 -10.72 -7.53
C ALA A 102 15.30 -9.27 -7.97
N HIS A 103 16.35 -8.46 -8.12
CA HIS A 103 16.23 -7.09 -8.60
C HIS A 103 15.72 -7.00 -10.04
N GLN A 104 16.17 -7.88 -10.95
CA GLN A 104 15.66 -7.93 -12.32
C GLN A 104 14.23 -8.46 -12.38
N TYR A 105 13.87 -9.41 -11.52
CA TYR A 105 12.50 -9.88 -11.38
C TYR A 105 11.57 -8.73 -10.95
N VAL A 106 11.97 -7.93 -9.97
CA VAL A 106 11.18 -6.78 -9.53
C VAL A 106 11.06 -5.73 -10.63
N GLU A 107 12.15 -5.41 -11.33
CA GLU A 107 12.15 -4.46 -12.44
C GLU A 107 11.19 -4.84 -13.57
N HIS A 108 11.16 -6.12 -13.96
CA HIS A 108 10.49 -6.55 -15.19
C HIS A 108 9.18 -7.30 -14.97
N VAL A 109 8.95 -7.83 -13.77
CA VAL A 109 7.79 -8.67 -13.46
C VAL A 109 6.94 -8.05 -12.35
N ALA A 110 7.56 -7.64 -11.24
CA ALA A 110 6.81 -7.23 -10.05
C ALA A 110 6.40 -5.74 -10.05
N MET A 111 7.20 -4.87 -10.68
CA MET A 111 6.92 -3.45 -10.89
C MET A 111 6.50 -3.20 -12.35
N PRO A 112 5.22 -3.42 -12.69
CA PRO A 112 4.75 -3.17 -14.04
C PRO A 112 4.92 -1.69 -14.43
N ALA A 113 5.15 -1.42 -15.73
CA ALA A 113 4.95 -0.07 -16.27
C ALA A 113 3.51 0.39 -16.01
N ALA A 114 3.34 1.67 -15.68
CA ALA A 114 2.15 2.39 -16.11
C ALA A 114 2.18 2.37 -17.65
N SER A 115 1.21 1.71 -18.29
CA SER A 115 1.32 1.33 -19.71
C SER A 115 1.52 2.54 -20.61
N SER A 116 2.54 2.52 -21.46
CA SER A 116 2.77 3.53 -22.52
C SER A 116 1.71 3.53 -23.64
N SER A 117 0.75 2.61 -23.59
CA SER A 117 -0.15 2.32 -24.72
C SER A 117 -1.27 3.34 -24.93
N SER A 118 -1.51 4.28 -24.02
CA SER A 118 -2.65 5.22 -24.12
C SER A 118 -2.29 6.60 -24.70
N SER A 119 -1.08 6.83 -25.24
CA SER A 119 -0.67 8.15 -25.75
C SER A 119 -1.55 8.74 -26.87
N LYS A 120 -2.56 8.01 -27.34
CA LYS A 120 -3.52 8.45 -28.37
C LYS A 120 -4.94 8.73 -27.86
N THR A 121 -5.30 8.32 -26.64
CA THR A 121 -6.65 8.54 -26.10
C THR A 121 -6.55 9.48 -24.92
N SER A 122 -7.32 10.58 -24.93
CA SER A 122 -7.47 11.45 -23.77
C SER A 122 -7.81 10.60 -22.53
N ASP A 123 -7.05 10.76 -21.45
CA ASP A 123 -7.31 10.10 -20.15
C ASP A 123 -8.51 10.77 -19.45
N GLU A 124 -9.65 10.79 -20.13
CA GLU A 124 -10.88 11.44 -19.70
C GLU A 124 -11.31 10.93 -18.32
N TYR A 125 -11.10 9.64 -18.06
CA TYR A 125 -11.47 9.00 -16.80
C TYR A 125 -10.40 9.13 -15.72
N GLY A 126 -9.19 9.59 -16.02
CA GLY A 126 -8.08 9.78 -15.07
C GLY A 126 -7.49 8.49 -14.51
N TRP A 127 -7.58 7.38 -15.25
CA TRP A 127 -7.03 6.10 -14.81
C TRP A 127 -5.51 6.07 -15.01
N SER A 128 -5.02 6.66 -16.11
CA SER A 128 -3.59 6.76 -16.39
C SER A 128 -2.90 7.70 -15.41
N GLU A 129 -3.48 8.87 -15.15
CA GLU A 129 -2.95 9.83 -14.16
C GLU A 129 -2.85 9.19 -12.77
N GLN A 130 -3.92 8.52 -12.32
CA GLN A 130 -3.91 7.84 -11.03
C GLN A 130 -2.88 6.69 -10.98
N ALA A 131 -2.75 5.91 -12.06
CA ALA A 131 -1.73 4.88 -12.15
C ALA A 131 -0.30 5.46 -12.14
N LEU A 132 -0.09 6.65 -12.73
CA LEU A 132 1.18 7.34 -12.71
C LEU A 132 1.53 7.84 -11.31
N GLU A 133 0.59 8.47 -10.60
CA GLU A 133 0.75 8.83 -9.18
C GLU A 133 1.17 7.63 -8.35
N GLU A 134 0.66 6.45 -8.73
CA GLU A 134 0.91 5.17 -8.11
C GLU A 134 2.17 4.43 -8.58
N SER A 135 2.83 4.95 -9.61
CA SER A 135 4.00 4.34 -10.22
C SER A 135 5.25 4.54 -9.37
N TRP A 136 6.18 3.60 -9.46
CA TRP A 136 7.54 3.71 -8.90
C TRP A 136 8.55 4.28 -9.90
N SER A 137 8.14 4.46 -11.16
CA SER A 137 8.97 4.89 -12.28
C SER A 137 8.86 6.38 -12.58
N GLY A 138 7.73 7.01 -12.24
CA GLY A 138 7.41 8.38 -12.62
C GLY A 138 7.28 8.60 -14.13
N SER A 139 7.06 7.55 -14.92
CA SER A 139 6.93 7.65 -16.37
C SER A 139 5.89 6.69 -16.93
N HIS A 140 5.00 7.19 -17.79
CA HIS A 140 4.10 6.38 -18.61
C HIS A 140 4.84 5.58 -19.70
N ALA A 141 6.00 6.06 -20.15
CA ALA A 141 6.67 5.47 -21.31
C ALA A 141 7.57 4.27 -20.94
N LYS A 142 7.98 4.16 -19.68
CA LYS A 142 9.05 3.25 -19.26
C LYS A 142 8.57 2.29 -18.18
N THR A 143 8.77 1.00 -18.43
CA THR A 143 8.69 -0.07 -17.42
C THR A 143 9.86 0.02 -16.44
N GLY A 144 9.61 -0.34 -15.18
CA GLY A 144 10.66 -0.47 -14.18
C GLY A 144 11.15 0.85 -13.61
N THR A 145 12.44 0.98 -13.36
CA THR A 145 13.05 2.14 -12.71
C THR A 145 13.76 3.05 -13.71
N ASP A 146 13.72 4.37 -13.48
CA ASP A 146 14.31 5.33 -14.41
C ASP A 146 15.84 5.15 -14.52
N PRO A 147 16.40 4.90 -15.73
CA PRO A 147 17.83 4.78 -15.96
C PRO A 147 18.66 5.99 -15.48
N ARG A 148 18.07 7.19 -15.42
CA ARG A 148 18.74 8.40 -14.94
C ARG A 148 19.23 8.27 -13.49
N LEU A 149 18.56 7.45 -12.67
CA LEU A 149 18.99 7.15 -11.29
C LEU A 149 20.31 6.37 -11.24
N GLY A 150 20.73 5.73 -12.33
CA GLY A 150 21.90 4.85 -12.38
C GLY A 150 21.72 3.59 -11.54
N ILE A 151 22.74 2.73 -11.50
CA ILE A 151 22.63 1.40 -10.88
C ILE A 151 22.23 1.52 -9.39
N LYS A 152 22.93 2.34 -8.61
CA LYS A 152 22.66 2.51 -7.16
C LYS A 152 21.24 3.00 -6.87
N GLY A 153 20.78 4.04 -7.57
CA GLY A 153 19.44 4.59 -7.35
C GLY A 153 18.33 3.62 -7.78
N ARG A 154 18.51 2.92 -8.90
CA ARG A 154 17.58 1.86 -9.34
C ARG A 154 17.53 0.68 -8.37
N HIS A 155 18.66 0.26 -7.81
CA HIS A 155 18.66 -0.73 -6.73
C HIS A 155 17.90 -0.24 -5.52
N ALA A 156 18.14 0.98 -5.07
CA ALA A 156 17.44 1.56 -3.93
C ALA A 156 15.92 1.59 -4.15
N VAL A 157 15.42 2.05 -5.30
CA VAL A 157 13.98 2.04 -5.61
C VAL A 157 13.40 0.61 -5.61
N ARG A 158 14.10 -0.34 -6.23
CA ARG A 158 13.67 -1.75 -6.26
C ARG A 158 13.68 -2.39 -4.87
N SER A 159 14.71 -2.13 -4.07
CA SER A 159 14.80 -2.60 -2.68
C SER A 159 13.67 -2.00 -1.84
N ALA A 160 13.36 -0.71 -2.03
CA ALA A 160 12.23 -0.09 -1.35
C ALA A 160 10.90 -0.74 -1.73
N TRP A 161 10.70 -1.04 -3.02
CA TRP A 161 9.52 -1.78 -3.47
C TRP A 161 9.45 -3.18 -2.84
N MET A 162 10.56 -3.92 -2.81
CA MET A 162 10.62 -5.23 -2.15
C MET A 162 10.25 -5.11 -0.68
N CYS A 163 10.85 -4.18 0.06
CA CYS A 163 10.57 -3.99 1.47
C CYS A 163 9.10 -3.59 1.72
N ALA A 164 8.52 -2.77 0.84
CA ALA A 164 7.13 -2.32 0.96
C ALA A 164 6.08 -3.40 0.58
N ASN A 165 6.41 -4.37 -0.28
CA ASN A 165 5.45 -5.37 -0.77
C ASN A 165 5.71 -6.79 -0.25
N TRP A 166 6.97 -7.14 0.00
CA TRP A 166 7.40 -8.44 0.52
C TRP A 166 7.76 -8.39 2.01
N GLY A 167 7.87 -7.19 2.60
CA GLY A 167 8.32 -6.98 3.98
C GLY A 167 9.84 -6.88 4.11
N GLY A 168 10.33 -6.67 5.33
CA GLY A 168 11.77 -6.49 5.60
C GLY A 168 12.62 -7.75 5.43
N GLY A 169 11.98 -8.91 5.22
CA GLY A 169 12.64 -10.22 5.20
C GLY A 169 13.17 -10.64 6.57
N ILE A 170 13.99 -11.69 6.59
CA ILE A 170 14.71 -12.11 7.79
C ILE A 170 15.97 -11.24 7.89
N SER A 171 16.06 -10.41 8.92
CA SER A 171 17.27 -9.60 9.17
C SER A 171 18.52 -10.50 9.21
N PRO A 172 19.62 -10.15 8.52
CA PRO A 172 20.87 -10.92 8.54
C PRO A 172 21.37 -11.21 9.95
N SER A 173 21.10 -10.34 10.93
CA SER A 173 21.46 -10.55 12.33
C SER A 173 20.86 -11.82 12.92
N VAL A 174 19.68 -12.23 12.44
CA VAL A 174 19.01 -13.48 12.84
C VAL A 174 19.66 -14.69 12.16
N MET A 175 20.13 -14.56 10.91
CA MET A 175 20.78 -15.66 10.19
C MET A 175 22.24 -15.89 10.62
N PHE A 176 22.96 -14.84 11.02
CA PHE A 176 24.38 -14.91 11.37
C PHE A 176 24.64 -14.93 12.89
N GLY A 177 23.61 -15.15 13.72
CA GLY A 177 23.77 -15.34 15.16
C GLY A 177 24.39 -14.14 15.89
N GLY A 178 24.23 -12.94 15.35
CA GLY A 178 24.88 -11.72 15.82
C GLY A 178 24.19 -11.10 17.04
N SER A 179 24.19 -11.80 18.18
CA SER A 179 24.07 -11.12 19.47
C SER A 179 25.40 -10.43 19.79
N ALA A 180 25.56 -9.20 19.27
CA ALA A 180 26.65 -8.30 19.67
C ALA A 180 26.38 -7.56 21.00
N ALA A 181 25.31 -7.90 21.71
CA ALA A 181 25.07 -7.46 23.08
C ALA A 181 24.82 -8.70 23.95
N GLY A 182 25.71 -8.93 24.91
CA GLY A 182 25.79 -10.15 25.69
C GLY A 182 24.53 -10.52 26.43
N ASN A 183 24.06 -11.75 26.24
CA ASN A 183 23.95 -12.67 27.36
C ASN A 183 23.86 -14.11 26.84
N SER A 184 24.65 -14.96 27.48
CA SER A 184 24.88 -16.36 27.20
C SER A 184 23.60 -17.19 27.23
N GLY A 185 23.31 -17.87 26.13
CA GLY A 185 22.18 -18.79 26.00
C GLY A 185 22.35 -19.71 24.79
N LEU A 186 23.52 -20.34 24.70
CA LEU A 186 23.88 -21.27 23.64
C LEU A 186 22.98 -22.52 23.72
N GLY A 187 22.08 -22.74 22.76
CA GLY A 187 21.67 -24.11 22.44
C GLY A 187 20.21 -24.43 22.12
N ARG A 188 19.25 -23.49 22.13
CA ARG A 188 17.87 -23.83 21.70
C ARG A 188 17.25 -22.74 20.83
N THR A 189 16.61 -23.19 19.75
CA THR A 189 15.56 -22.50 18.97
C THR A 189 15.94 -21.45 17.90
N ALA A 190 16.77 -21.78 16.90
CA ALA A 190 16.68 -21.12 15.58
C ALA A 190 15.61 -21.75 14.66
N ILE A 191 15.18 -22.98 14.97
CA ILE A 191 14.27 -23.78 14.13
C ILE A 191 12.80 -23.64 14.58
N THR A 192 12.54 -23.23 15.82
CA THR A 192 11.18 -23.05 16.38
C THR A 192 10.68 -21.60 16.40
N SER A 193 11.47 -20.61 15.96
CA SER A 193 11.00 -19.21 15.88
C SER A 193 10.33 -18.83 14.55
N MET A 194 10.25 -19.73 13.56
CA MET A 194 9.51 -19.45 12.32
C MET A 194 7.99 -19.26 12.55
N GLY A 195 7.44 -19.78 13.66
CA GLY A 195 6.06 -19.50 14.07
C GLY A 195 5.85 -18.04 14.51
N SER A 196 6.91 -17.39 15.01
CA SER A 196 6.92 -15.98 15.40
C SER A 196 7.49 -15.07 14.30
N ALA A 197 7.98 -15.63 13.18
CA ALA A 197 8.44 -14.90 12.00
C ALA A 197 7.29 -14.36 11.13
N LYS A 198 6.03 -14.76 11.37
CA LYS A 198 4.86 -14.11 10.73
C LYS A 198 4.66 -12.66 11.21
N THR A 199 5.25 -12.31 12.35
CA THR A 199 5.25 -10.95 12.93
C THR A 199 6.64 -10.33 12.96
N LEU A 200 7.67 -10.95 12.35
CA LEU A 200 8.90 -10.21 12.00
C LEU A 200 8.47 -9.10 11.03
N HIS A 201 8.59 -7.87 11.50
CA HIS A 201 7.53 -6.88 11.44
C HIS A 201 7.28 -6.35 10.02
N VAL A 202 6.01 -6.26 9.62
CA VAL A 202 5.59 -5.41 8.48
C VAL A 202 6.17 -3.99 8.66
N ASP A 203 6.27 -3.53 9.91
CA ASP A 203 6.86 -2.26 10.31
C ASP A 203 8.36 -2.15 9.94
N ASP A 204 9.15 -3.22 10.14
CA ASP A 204 10.57 -3.25 9.74
C ASP A 204 10.73 -3.11 8.22
N GLY A 205 9.82 -3.74 7.47
CA GLY A 205 9.74 -3.58 6.02
C GLY A 205 9.46 -2.14 5.59
N MET A 206 8.52 -1.47 6.25
CA MET A 206 8.22 -0.06 5.95
C MET A 206 9.38 0.87 6.29
N ILE A 207 10.07 0.64 7.42
CA ILE A 207 11.26 1.41 7.82
C ILE A 207 12.39 1.26 6.78
N LEU A 208 12.69 0.03 6.36
CA LEU A 208 13.69 -0.23 5.33
C LEU A 208 13.28 0.38 3.98
N ALA A 209 12.01 0.28 3.60
CA ALA A 209 11.49 0.90 2.38
C ALA A 209 11.70 2.41 2.38
N MET A 210 11.41 3.07 3.52
CA MET A 210 11.66 4.50 3.71
C MET A 210 13.15 4.84 3.59
N GLN A 211 14.04 4.07 4.21
CA GLN A 211 15.49 4.30 4.12
C GLN A 211 16.00 4.19 2.67
N TYR A 212 15.56 3.16 1.93
CA TYR A 212 15.92 2.99 0.53
C TYR A 212 15.33 4.08 -0.37
N LEU A 213 14.10 4.55 -0.12
CA LEU A 213 13.53 5.68 -0.85
C LEU A 213 14.27 6.99 -0.57
N ASN A 214 14.64 7.26 0.69
CA ASN A 214 15.47 8.42 1.04
C ASN A 214 16.82 8.38 0.32
N LEU A 215 17.45 7.19 0.23
CA LEU A 215 18.67 7.00 -0.55
C LEU A 215 18.44 7.26 -2.04
N ALA A 216 17.34 6.78 -2.61
CA ALA A 216 16.98 7.04 -4.00
C ALA A 216 16.75 8.53 -4.29
N VAL A 217 16.03 9.24 -3.41
CA VAL A 217 15.82 10.70 -3.50
C VAL A 217 17.14 11.45 -3.40
N LYS A 218 18.04 11.06 -2.48
CA LYS A 218 19.38 11.65 -2.36
C LYS A 218 20.21 11.46 -3.64
N ILE A 219 20.18 10.26 -4.23
CA ILE A 219 20.87 9.96 -5.49
C ILE A 219 20.26 10.75 -6.65
N ALA A 220 18.93 10.88 -6.70
CA ALA A 220 18.22 11.69 -7.69
C ALA A 220 18.61 13.16 -7.59
N ALA A 221 18.60 13.72 -6.38
CA ALA A 221 18.98 15.10 -6.11
C ALA A 221 20.45 15.39 -6.50
N ALA A 222 21.37 14.45 -6.20
CA ALA A 222 22.77 14.55 -6.61
C ALA A 222 22.96 14.56 -8.15
N LYS A 223 21.94 14.13 -8.91
CA LYS A 223 21.90 14.15 -10.37
C LYS A 223 21.05 15.28 -10.95
N GLY A 224 20.65 16.24 -10.12
CA GLY A 224 19.80 17.36 -10.54
C GLY A 224 18.31 17.04 -10.64
N ILE A 225 17.90 15.82 -10.28
CA ILE A 225 16.49 15.41 -10.26
C ILE A 225 15.94 15.72 -8.87
N LYS A 226 15.48 16.96 -8.66
CA LYS A 226 14.95 17.44 -7.38
C LYS A 226 13.65 18.22 -7.59
N LEU A 227 12.79 18.19 -6.58
CA LEU A 227 11.63 19.06 -6.53
C LEU A 227 12.07 20.51 -6.22
N PRO A 228 11.34 21.51 -6.75
CA PRO A 228 11.58 22.91 -6.40
C PRO A 228 11.36 23.13 -4.90
N ASP A 229 12.00 24.17 -4.37
CA ASP A 229 11.85 24.59 -2.99
C ASP A 229 10.57 25.44 -2.86
N THR A 230 9.46 24.76 -2.58
CA THR A 230 8.12 25.37 -2.47
C THR A 230 8.05 26.37 -1.32
N ASP A 231 8.81 26.16 -0.25
CA ASP A 231 8.85 27.06 0.90
C ASP A 231 9.55 28.37 0.54
N ALA A 232 10.66 28.30 -0.21
CA ALA A 232 11.35 29.49 -0.71
C ALA A 232 10.49 30.27 -1.73
N ILE A 233 9.73 29.57 -2.59
CA ILE A 233 8.79 30.19 -3.52
C ILE A 233 7.65 30.88 -2.75
N ARG A 234 7.05 30.20 -1.77
CA ARG A 234 5.95 30.75 -0.94
C ARG A 234 6.41 31.95 -0.10
N ALA A 235 7.64 31.91 0.39
CA ALA A 235 8.25 33.02 1.14
C ALA A 235 8.67 34.20 0.25
N GLY A 236 8.51 34.11 -1.08
CA GLY A 236 8.92 35.17 -2.02
C GLY A 236 10.44 35.36 -2.10
N LEU A 237 11.22 34.38 -1.67
CA LEU A 237 12.69 34.41 -1.72
C LEU A 237 13.22 34.13 -3.13
N VAL A 238 12.39 33.56 -4.00
CA VAL A 238 12.69 33.25 -5.40
C VAL A 238 11.88 34.19 -6.29
N SER A 239 12.51 34.79 -7.31
CA SER A 239 11.80 35.64 -8.26
C SER A 239 10.68 34.87 -8.98
N GLU A 240 9.57 35.53 -9.27
CA GLU A 240 8.39 34.90 -9.91
C GLU A 240 8.75 34.22 -11.24
N ALA A 241 9.62 34.84 -12.04
CA ALA A 241 10.13 34.25 -13.29
C ALA A 241 10.93 32.97 -13.05
N THR A 242 11.79 32.94 -12.03
CA THR A 242 12.54 31.73 -11.65
C THR A 242 11.62 30.66 -11.10
N ALA A 243 10.62 31.03 -10.28
CA ALA A 243 9.64 30.09 -9.74
C ALA A 243 8.82 29.44 -10.87
N GLN A 244 8.30 30.24 -11.81
CA GLN A 244 7.55 29.75 -12.96
C GLN A 244 8.41 28.82 -13.84
N GLN A 245 9.68 29.18 -14.07
CA GLN A 245 10.61 28.32 -14.80
C GLN A 245 10.82 26.99 -14.08
N GLN A 246 11.12 27.01 -12.77
CA GLN A 246 11.33 25.81 -11.97
C GLN A 246 10.08 24.91 -11.92
N LEU A 247 8.89 25.51 -11.81
CA LEU A 247 7.60 24.80 -11.78
C LEU A 247 7.23 24.22 -13.14
N SER A 248 7.59 24.89 -14.24
CA SER A 248 7.39 24.37 -15.59
C SER A 248 8.33 23.19 -15.92
N SER A 249 9.49 23.11 -15.27
CA SER A 249 10.50 22.09 -15.52
C SER A 249 10.57 21.00 -14.44
N VAL A 250 9.48 20.77 -13.68
CA VAL A 250 9.47 19.76 -12.62
C VAL A 250 9.60 18.37 -13.22
N ASP A 251 10.61 17.63 -12.78
CA ASP A 251 10.84 16.26 -13.23
C ASP A 251 9.77 15.31 -12.67
N PRO A 252 9.02 14.58 -13.53
CA PRO A 252 8.03 13.59 -13.10
C PRO A 252 8.59 12.51 -12.18
N LEU A 253 9.88 12.15 -12.32
CA LEU A 253 10.52 11.18 -11.45
C LEU A 253 10.69 11.73 -10.03
N ALA A 254 11.02 13.01 -9.88
CA ALA A 254 11.15 13.63 -8.56
C ALA A 254 9.79 13.63 -7.82
N LEU A 255 8.71 13.93 -8.55
CA LEU A 255 7.34 13.86 -8.03
C LEU A 255 6.97 12.42 -7.62
N ALA A 256 7.27 11.44 -8.45
CA ALA A 256 6.96 10.04 -8.16
C ALA A 256 7.74 9.50 -6.94
N LEU A 257 9.04 9.80 -6.83
CA LEU A 257 9.84 9.37 -5.68
C LEU A 257 9.33 10.00 -4.37
N GLU A 258 9.01 11.29 -4.38
CA GLU A 258 8.46 11.98 -3.21
C GLU A 258 7.07 11.44 -2.84
N ALA A 259 6.19 11.21 -3.82
CA ALA A 259 4.86 10.63 -3.60
C ALA A 259 4.95 9.20 -3.04
N ARG A 260 5.91 8.40 -3.50
CA ARG A 260 6.18 7.05 -2.97
C ARG A 260 6.70 7.10 -1.54
N LEU A 261 7.61 8.03 -1.25
CA LEU A 261 8.14 8.24 0.09
C LEU A 261 7.03 8.66 1.06
N ALA A 262 6.17 9.60 0.66
CA ALA A 262 5.01 10.02 1.43
C ALA A 262 4.04 8.85 1.70
N ALA A 263 3.75 8.04 0.68
CA ALA A 263 2.87 6.88 0.81
C ALA A 263 3.45 5.77 1.72
N VAL A 264 4.77 5.55 1.71
CA VAL A 264 5.42 4.62 2.63
C VAL A 264 5.38 5.13 4.08
N LYS A 265 5.60 6.43 4.28
CA LYS A 265 5.47 7.07 5.60
C LYS A 265 4.02 7.01 6.13
N GLU A 266 3.03 7.23 5.27
CA GLU A 266 1.60 7.06 5.59
C GLU A 266 1.33 5.63 6.06
N ARG A 267 1.79 4.62 5.31
CA ARG A 267 1.60 3.19 5.67
C ARG A 267 2.35 2.76 6.92
N GLN A 268 3.48 3.39 7.24
CA GLN A 268 4.20 3.12 8.48
C GLN A 268 3.35 3.52 9.71
N GLY A 269 2.48 4.52 9.60
CA GLY A 269 1.48 4.86 10.62
C GLY A 269 2.01 5.47 11.93
N SER A 270 3.33 5.46 12.18
CA SER A 270 3.89 6.12 13.37
C SER A 270 3.65 7.64 13.31
N ARG A 271 3.40 8.28 14.45
CA ARG A 271 3.11 9.73 14.52
C ARG A 271 4.13 10.59 13.76
N GLY A 272 5.43 10.36 13.96
CA GLY A 272 6.48 11.11 13.26
C GLY A 272 6.54 10.81 11.77
N ALA A 273 6.23 9.57 11.35
CA ALA A 273 6.11 9.24 9.93
C ALA A 273 4.90 9.94 9.29
N LEU A 274 3.75 9.99 9.97
CA LEU A 274 2.57 10.71 9.51
C LEU A 274 2.84 12.22 9.38
N GLU A 275 3.50 12.85 10.35
CA GLU A 275 3.91 14.26 10.26
C GLU A 275 4.86 14.51 9.08
N SER A 276 5.81 13.60 8.86
CA SER A 276 6.72 13.67 7.70
C SER A 276 6.01 13.37 6.37
N ALA A 277 4.95 12.57 6.37
CA ALA A 277 4.10 12.32 5.20
C ALA A 277 3.29 13.56 4.84
N ILE A 278 2.72 14.26 5.85
CA ILE A 278 2.03 15.53 5.67
C ILE A 278 2.95 16.53 4.97
N ALA A 279 4.16 16.75 5.48
CA ALA A 279 5.10 17.68 4.84
C ALA A 279 5.42 17.31 3.37
N SER A 280 5.61 16.02 3.08
CA SER A 280 5.82 15.55 1.70
C SER A 280 4.58 15.77 0.81
N TYR A 281 3.37 15.54 1.32
CA TYR A 281 2.12 15.75 0.57
C TYR A 281 1.78 17.23 0.39
N GLU A 282 2.05 18.09 1.36
CA GLU A 282 1.92 19.55 1.24
C GLU A 282 2.84 20.07 0.15
N LYS A 283 4.11 19.61 0.12
CA LYS A 283 5.04 19.93 -0.96
C LYS A 283 4.52 19.52 -2.33
N LEU A 284 3.96 18.31 -2.45
CA LEU A 284 3.36 17.84 -3.71
C LEU A 284 2.13 18.67 -4.11
N TYR A 285 1.32 19.08 -3.13
CA TYR A 285 0.16 19.95 -3.33
C TYR A 285 0.58 21.35 -3.80
N ASP A 286 1.63 21.91 -3.22
CA ASP A 286 2.18 23.21 -3.61
C ASP A 286 2.74 23.19 -5.03
N VAL A 287 3.53 22.16 -5.37
CA VAL A 287 4.03 22.01 -6.74
C VAL A 287 2.88 21.90 -7.73
N ALA A 288 1.83 21.14 -7.40
CA ALA A 288 0.67 20.98 -8.28
C ALA A 288 -0.18 22.26 -8.40
N SER A 289 -0.31 23.04 -7.32
CA SER A 289 -1.16 24.25 -7.30
C SER A 289 -0.47 25.47 -7.91
N LEU A 290 0.87 25.54 -7.86
CA LEU A 290 1.66 26.61 -8.46
C LEU A 290 2.03 26.34 -9.92
N ALA A 291 1.91 25.10 -10.40
CA ALA A 291 2.27 24.73 -11.77
C ALA A 291 1.42 25.48 -12.82
N PRO A 292 2.06 26.10 -13.84
CA PRO A 292 1.32 26.78 -14.89
C PRO A 292 0.63 25.76 -15.84
N GLY A 293 -0.61 26.07 -16.26
CA GLY A 293 -1.12 25.57 -17.55
C GLY A 293 -2.15 24.43 -17.59
N ALA A 294 -2.66 23.88 -16.48
CA ALA A 294 -3.69 22.82 -16.59
C ALA A 294 -4.64 22.76 -15.38
N LYS A 295 -5.35 23.86 -15.08
CA LYS A 295 -6.22 23.96 -13.89
C LYS A 295 -7.28 22.86 -13.81
N ALA A 296 -7.87 22.43 -14.93
CA ALA A 296 -8.95 21.44 -14.93
C ALA A 296 -8.45 19.99 -14.73
N GLU A 297 -7.39 19.58 -15.44
CA GLU A 297 -6.81 18.23 -15.29
C GLU A 297 -6.16 18.08 -13.90
N GLN A 298 -5.43 19.11 -13.46
CA GLN A 298 -4.78 19.13 -12.15
C GLN A 298 -5.78 19.25 -10.99
N ALA A 299 -7.01 19.73 -11.21
CA ALA A 299 -8.01 19.83 -10.16
C ALA A 299 -8.26 18.46 -9.52
N SER A 300 -8.36 17.40 -10.31
CA SER A 300 -8.61 16.06 -9.77
C SER A 300 -7.48 15.61 -8.84
N ARG A 301 -6.22 15.87 -9.21
CA ARG A 301 -5.02 15.59 -8.40
C ARG A 301 -4.96 16.46 -7.15
N LEU A 302 -5.27 17.75 -7.24
CA LEU A 302 -5.31 18.65 -6.10
C LEU A 302 -6.37 18.22 -5.08
N VAL A 303 -7.55 17.80 -5.54
CA VAL A 303 -8.60 17.25 -4.68
C VAL A 303 -8.12 15.97 -3.98
N ARG A 304 -7.45 15.05 -4.70
CA ARG A 304 -6.87 13.83 -4.10
C ARG A 304 -5.81 14.16 -3.04
N LEU A 305 -4.88 15.06 -3.33
CA LEU A 305 -3.82 15.47 -2.40
C LEU A 305 -4.39 16.18 -1.16
N ALA A 306 -5.35 17.09 -1.34
CA ALA A 306 -6.04 17.75 -0.22
C ALA A 306 -6.84 16.75 0.63
N THR A 307 -7.49 15.76 0.01
CA THR A 307 -8.18 14.68 0.72
C THR A 307 -7.20 13.87 1.56
N LYS A 308 -6.05 13.50 0.98
CA LYS A 308 -4.97 12.79 1.70
C LYS A 308 -4.44 13.57 2.89
N LEU A 309 -4.24 14.88 2.75
CA LEU A 309 -3.85 15.74 3.87
C LEU A 309 -4.93 15.77 4.95
N GLY A 310 -6.21 15.88 4.57
CA GLY A 310 -7.35 15.77 5.48
C GLY A 310 -7.35 14.46 6.28
N ASP A 311 -7.19 13.32 5.60
CA ASP A 311 -7.11 12.00 6.24
C ASP A 311 -5.93 11.89 7.23
N LEU A 312 -4.75 12.39 6.84
CA LEU A 312 -3.55 12.34 7.68
C LEU A 312 -3.67 13.24 8.92
N HIS A 313 -4.24 14.44 8.78
CA HIS A 313 -4.54 15.29 9.92
C HIS A 313 -5.56 14.65 10.85
N SER A 314 -6.58 13.99 10.29
CA SER A 314 -7.56 13.23 11.08
C SER A 314 -6.90 12.09 11.86
N ALA A 315 -5.97 11.36 11.24
CA ALA A 315 -5.23 10.27 11.88
C ALA A 315 -4.29 10.74 13.01
N LEU A 316 -3.96 12.03 13.04
CA LEU A 316 -3.18 12.68 14.11
C LEU A 316 -4.05 13.39 15.16
N ASP A 317 -5.36 13.17 15.14
CA ASP A 317 -6.36 13.85 15.97
C ASP A 317 -6.38 15.38 15.78
N ARG A 318 -5.86 15.88 14.66
CA ARG A 318 -5.85 17.31 14.27
C ARG A 318 -7.12 17.64 13.48
N ARG A 319 -8.26 17.56 14.18
CA ARG A 319 -9.60 17.61 13.56
C ARG A 319 -9.87 18.88 12.76
N ARG A 320 -9.44 20.03 13.28
CA ARG A 320 -9.70 21.33 12.63
C ARG A 320 -8.97 21.43 11.30
N GLU A 321 -7.68 21.11 11.29
CA GLU A 321 -6.86 21.10 10.09
C GLU A 321 -7.37 20.06 9.08
N ALA A 322 -7.81 18.89 9.56
CA ALA A 322 -8.45 17.88 8.72
C ALA A 322 -9.69 18.43 8.00
N GLU A 323 -10.57 19.09 8.75
CA GLU A 323 -11.79 19.69 8.21
C GLU A 323 -11.47 20.81 7.20
N GLU A 324 -10.49 21.67 7.50
CA GLU A 324 -10.02 22.73 6.60
C GLU A 324 -9.50 22.17 5.27
N TRP A 325 -8.70 21.10 5.29
CA TRP A 325 -8.21 20.43 4.08
C TRP A 325 -9.31 19.74 3.29
N LEU A 326 -10.28 19.09 3.96
CA LEU A 326 -11.41 18.45 3.28
C LEU A 326 -12.39 19.48 2.67
N ASN A 327 -12.60 20.61 3.35
CA ASN A 327 -13.34 21.73 2.79
C ASN A 327 -12.62 22.33 1.58
N ARG A 328 -11.28 22.44 1.63
CA ARG A 328 -10.47 22.86 0.49
C ARG A 328 -10.60 21.89 -0.69
N ALA A 329 -10.57 20.58 -0.44
CA ALA A 329 -10.78 19.56 -1.47
C ALA A 329 -12.15 19.75 -2.17
N VAL A 330 -13.23 19.90 -1.41
CA VAL A 330 -14.58 20.15 -1.96
C VAL A 330 -14.63 21.48 -2.72
N GLY A 331 -14.01 22.55 -2.21
CA GLY A 331 -13.96 23.85 -2.87
C GLY A 331 -13.22 23.83 -4.21
N ILE A 332 -12.10 23.11 -4.30
CA ILE A 332 -11.36 22.93 -5.56
C ILE A 332 -12.23 22.19 -6.58
N ALA A 333 -12.92 21.13 -6.16
CA ALA A 333 -13.83 20.40 -7.04
C ALA A 333 -14.99 21.29 -7.55
N ALA A 334 -15.60 22.07 -6.65
CA ALA A 334 -16.68 22.98 -7.00
C ALA A 334 -16.24 24.06 -7.99
N THR A 335 -15.08 24.69 -7.75
CA THR A 335 -14.51 25.70 -8.69
C THR A 335 -14.10 25.11 -10.04
N ALA A 336 -13.79 23.82 -10.09
CA ALA A 336 -13.48 23.09 -11.31
C ALA A 336 -14.73 22.50 -12.02
N GLY A 337 -15.95 22.86 -11.57
CA GLY A 337 -17.21 22.48 -12.20
C GLY A 337 -17.87 21.21 -11.66
N ALA A 338 -17.27 20.54 -10.67
CA ALA A 338 -17.89 19.42 -9.96
C ALA A 338 -18.65 19.95 -8.73
N SER A 339 -19.90 20.37 -8.92
CA SER A 339 -20.78 20.75 -7.82
C SER A 339 -21.65 19.57 -7.38
N THR A 340 -21.79 19.36 -6.07
CA THR A 340 -22.89 18.55 -5.54
C THR A 340 -24.21 19.25 -5.85
N PRO A 341 -25.28 18.53 -6.24
CA PRO A 341 -26.61 19.14 -6.29
C PRO A 341 -26.88 19.73 -4.90
N GLU A 342 -27.14 21.04 -4.82
CA GLU A 342 -27.44 21.67 -3.54
C GLU A 342 -28.68 20.99 -2.95
N LEU A 343 -28.47 20.12 -1.97
CA LEU A 343 -29.51 19.68 -1.05
C LEU A 343 -29.97 20.93 -0.34
N GLY A 344 -31.06 21.54 -0.83
CA GLY A 344 -31.57 22.83 -0.38
C GLY A 344 -31.40 23.01 1.12
N SER A 345 -30.46 23.87 1.51
CA SER A 345 -30.09 24.20 2.89
C SER A 345 -31.29 24.69 3.72
N ASN A 346 -32.40 25.03 3.07
CA ASN A 346 -33.68 25.36 3.66
C ASN A 346 -34.28 24.25 4.55
N VAL A 347 -33.97 22.96 4.34
CA VAL A 347 -34.56 21.88 5.15
C VAL A 347 -33.89 21.71 6.52
N VAL A 348 -32.59 22.01 6.63
CA VAL A 348 -31.83 21.84 7.90
C VAL A 348 -31.90 23.11 8.75
N VAL A 349 -31.96 24.29 8.13
CA VAL A 349 -32.11 25.56 8.86
C VAL A 349 -33.50 25.67 9.49
N ALA A 350 -34.56 25.19 8.83
CA ALA A 350 -35.90 25.18 9.42
C ALA A 350 -35.99 24.38 10.74
N ALA A 351 -35.28 23.25 10.85
CA ALA A 351 -35.23 22.46 12.08
C ALA A 351 -34.38 23.12 13.19
N ALA A 352 -33.36 23.91 12.82
CA ALA A 352 -32.53 24.66 13.77
C ALA A 352 -33.21 25.94 14.26
N ASP A 353 -34.01 26.59 13.41
CA ASP A 353 -34.78 27.77 13.78
C ASP A 353 -36.05 27.42 14.58
N GLU A 354 -36.69 26.27 14.32
CA GLU A 354 -37.74 25.73 15.21
C GLU A 354 -37.18 25.34 16.60
N ALA A 355 -35.94 24.85 16.67
CA ALA A 355 -35.27 24.55 17.95
C ALA A 355 -34.89 25.84 18.74
N LYS A 356 -34.55 26.93 18.04
CA LYS A 356 -34.32 28.24 18.67
C LYS A 356 -35.63 28.89 19.14
N GLU A 357 -36.73 28.71 18.43
CA GLU A 357 -38.04 29.22 18.83
C GLU A 357 -38.63 28.48 20.05
N GLN A 358 -38.33 27.19 20.21
CA GLN A 358 -38.69 26.43 21.41
C GLN A 358 -37.80 26.75 22.64
N GLN A 359 -36.54 27.16 22.45
CA GLN A 359 -35.69 27.67 23.53
C GLN A 359 -36.03 29.12 23.96
N ALA A 360 -36.72 29.89 23.11
CA ALA A 360 -37.16 31.25 23.43
C ALA A 360 -38.35 31.30 24.42
N LYS A 361 -39.07 30.19 24.61
CA LYS A 361 -40.23 30.12 25.53
C LYS A 361 -39.92 29.53 26.91
N SER A 362 -38.66 29.18 27.20
CA SER A 362 -38.25 28.55 28.47
C SER A 362 -37.13 29.28 29.24
N ARG A 363 -37.01 30.61 29.11
CA ARG A 363 -36.02 31.40 29.89
C ARG A 363 -36.64 32.59 30.62
N LEU A 364 -37.31 32.30 31.73
CA LEU A 364 -37.41 33.18 32.90
C LEU A 364 -36.24 32.82 33.83
N GLY A 365 -35.22 33.68 33.90
CA GLY A 365 -34.10 33.53 34.85
C GLY A 365 -32.76 33.99 34.28
N GLY A 366 -32.38 35.24 34.57
CA GLY A 366 -31.10 35.83 34.19
C GLY A 366 -29.94 35.47 35.13
N TRP A 367 -28.74 35.59 34.57
CA TRP A 367 -27.35 35.57 35.08
C TRP A 367 -26.57 34.65 34.11
N PHE A 368 -25.83 35.11 33.10
CA PHE A 368 -24.62 35.91 33.21
C PHE A 368 -24.32 36.71 31.93
N SER A 369 -23.80 37.91 32.20
CA SER A 369 -23.00 38.84 31.41
C SER A 369 -22.32 38.35 30.12
N ARG A 370 -22.82 38.89 29.02
CA ARG A 370 -22.11 39.65 27.97
C ARG A 370 -20.58 39.83 28.18
N SER A 371 -19.79 39.11 27.41
CA SER A 371 -18.44 39.54 26.98
C SER A 371 -18.42 39.71 25.46
N LYS A 372 -18.08 40.92 25.03
CA LYS A 372 -17.83 41.33 23.63
C LYS A 372 -16.72 40.45 23.01
N PRO A 373 -16.83 40.02 21.74
CA PRO A 373 -15.67 39.59 21.00
C PRO A 373 -14.89 40.81 20.48
N SER A 374 -13.60 40.83 20.81
CA SER A 374 -12.59 41.73 20.28
C SER A 374 -12.43 41.49 18.79
N THR A 375 -12.44 42.58 18.03
CA THR A 375 -12.04 42.65 16.63
C THR A 375 -10.55 42.34 16.52
N GLU A 376 -10.22 41.07 16.25
CA GLU A 376 -8.92 40.69 15.69
C GLU A 376 -9.12 40.41 14.21
N THR A 377 -8.50 41.24 13.40
CA THR A 377 -8.49 41.20 11.93
C THR A 377 -7.62 40.02 11.47
N PRO A 378 -8.16 38.95 10.89
CA PRO A 378 -7.36 38.02 10.12
C PRO A 378 -7.15 38.66 8.76
N ILE A 379 -5.89 38.82 8.35
CA ILE A 379 -5.50 39.24 7.01
C ILE A 379 -5.79 38.04 6.08
N THR A 380 -7.06 37.80 5.76
CA THR A 380 -7.47 36.87 4.72
C THR A 380 -7.33 37.61 3.39
N PRO A 381 -6.54 37.13 2.42
CA PRO A 381 -6.50 37.75 1.10
C PRO A 381 -7.92 37.68 0.52
N THR A 382 -8.52 38.86 0.33
CA THR A 382 -9.81 39.05 -0.32
C THR A 382 -9.67 38.61 -1.78
N ALA A 383 -9.93 37.33 -2.03
CA ALA A 383 -10.09 36.79 -3.36
C ALA A 383 -11.36 37.40 -3.95
N VAL A 384 -11.19 38.32 -4.91
CA VAL A 384 -12.26 38.86 -5.72
C VAL A 384 -12.96 37.68 -6.42
N PRO A 385 -14.29 37.54 -6.33
CA PRO A 385 -15.01 36.48 -7.03
C PRO A 385 -14.88 36.69 -8.54
N SER A 386 -13.96 35.95 -9.15
CA SER A 386 -13.80 35.89 -10.61
C SER A 386 -15.10 35.39 -11.22
N THR A 387 -15.63 36.14 -12.19
CA THR A 387 -16.79 35.79 -13.00
C THR A 387 -16.73 34.35 -13.50
N PRO A 388 -17.82 33.57 -13.41
CA PRO A 388 -17.83 32.16 -13.81
C PRO A 388 -17.51 32.03 -15.29
N HIS A 389 -16.34 31.47 -15.60
CA HIS A 389 -16.02 31.02 -16.95
C HIS A 389 -17.05 29.97 -17.39
N PRO A 390 -17.40 29.90 -18.69
CA PRO A 390 -18.43 29.00 -19.20
C PRO A 390 -18.09 27.53 -18.87
N SER A 391 -18.83 27.02 -17.87
CA SER A 391 -19.15 25.64 -17.52
C SER A 391 -18.42 24.54 -18.31
N ALA A 392 -17.14 24.32 -18.00
CA ALA A 392 -16.49 23.06 -18.36
C ALA A 392 -17.20 21.95 -17.57
N ALA A 393 -17.78 20.97 -18.26
CA ALA A 393 -18.42 19.83 -17.62
C ALA A 393 -17.39 19.10 -16.71
N PRO A 394 -17.79 18.66 -15.50
CA PRO A 394 -16.87 17.97 -14.60
C PRO A 394 -16.33 16.70 -15.25
N THR A 395 -15.02 16.52 -15.19
CA THR A 395 -14.39 15.29 -15.70
C THR A 395 -14.73 14.12 -14.77
N PRO A 396 -14.90 12.89 -15.30
CA PRO A 396 -15.13 11.71 -14.45
C PRO A 396 -14.04 11.55 -13.37
N ALA A 397 -12.77 11.86 -13.69
CA ALA A 397 -11.67 11.83 -12.72
C ALA A 397 -11.89 12.79 -11.53
N LEU A 398 -12.36 14.02 -11.81
CA LEU A 398 -12.69 15.01 -10.79
C LEU A 398 -13.88 14.56 -9.94
N THR A 399 -14.93 14.01 -10.56
CA THR A 399 -16.09 13.46 -9.85
C THR A 399 -15.68 12.34 -8.88
N ARG A 400 -14.77 11.42 -9.29
CA ARG A 400 -14.23 10.39 -8.39
C ARG A 400 -13.49 11.00 -7.21
N ALA A 401 -12.61 11.98 -7.46
CA ALA A 401 -11.85 12.64 -6.41
C ALA A 401 -12.78 13.35 -5.41
N LEU A 402 -13.83 14.03 -5.88
CA LEU A 402 -14.83 14.67 -5.03
C LEU A 402 -15.62 13.65 -4.20
N ILE A 403 -16.08 12.55 -4.79
CA ILE A 403 -16.79 11.49 -4.04
C ILE A 403 -15.88 10.94 -2.92
N THR A 404 -14.61 10.67 -3.21
CA THR A 404 -13.64 10.24 -2.18
C THR A 404 -13.46 11.29 -1.08
N ALA A 405 -13.37 12.57 -1.44
CA ALA A 405 -13.29 13.68 -0.47
C ALA A 405 -14.53 13.74 0.44
N LEU A 406 -15.73 13.57 -0.12
CA LEU A 406 -16.99 13.56 0.64
C LEU A 406 -17.09 12.34 1.56
N VAL A 407 -16.65 11.16 1.11
CA VAL A 407 -16.56 9.96 1.96
C VAL A 407 -15.63 10.21 3.15
N SER A 408 -14.43 10.73 2.90
CA SER A 408 -13.47 11.09 3.96
C SER A 408 -14.06 12.12 4.94
N LYS A 409 -14.67 13.20 4.41
CA LYS A 409 -15.33 14.23 5.23
C LYS A 409 -16.46 13.66 6.08
N SER A 410 -17.26 12.74 5.55
CA SER A 410 -18.30 12.06 6.33
C SER A 410 -17.73 11.21 7.46
N ALA A 411 -16.61 10.53 7.23
CA ALA A 411 -15.92 9.73 8.24
C ALA A 411 -15.34 10.63 9.34
N LEU A 412 -14.74 11.77 8.98
CA LEU A 412 -14.27 12.77 9.95
C LEU A 412 -15.42 13.24 10.87
N HIS A 413 -16.58 13.55 10.30
CA HIS A 413 -17.76 13.95 11.08
C HIS A 413 -18.24 12.83 12.02
N ALA A 414 -18.27 11.59 11.55
CA ALA A 414 -18.70 10.43 12.33
C ALA A 414 -17.75 10.06 13.48
N HIS A 415 -16.45 10.41 13.39
CA HIS A 415 -15.43 10.06 14.39
C HIS A 415 -15.73 10.56 15.82
N THR A 416 -16.41 11.70 15.95
CA THR A 416 -16.90 12.20 17.25
C THR A 416 -18.42 12.12 17.23
N PRO A 417 -19.06 11.04 17.73
CA PRO A 417 -20.47 10.74 17.49
C PRO A 417 -21.42 11.61 18.34
N THR A 418 -21.40 12.93 18.14
CA THR A 418 -22.40 13.86 18.66
C THR A 418 -23.62 13.87 17.72
N PRO A 419 -24.84 14.17 18.20
CA PRO A 419 -26.01 14.25 17.31
C PRO A 419 -25.81 15.20 16.13
N SER A 420 -25.19 16.38 16.36
CA SER A 420 -24.92 17.37 15.31
C SER A 420 -23.90 16.87 14.29
N SER A 421 -22.80 16.25 14.73
CA SER A 421 -21.78 15.74 13.81
C SER A 421 -22.26 14.52 13.03
N LEU A 422 -23.06 13.63 13.63
CA LEU A 422 -23.69 12.52 12.93
C LEU A 422 -24.71 13.01 11.88
N GLN A 423 -25.46 14.07 12.18
CA GLN A 423 -26.33 14.73 11.19
C GLN A 423 -25.52 15.32 10.03
N GLN A 424 -24.39 15.98 10.31
CA GLN A 424 -23.48 16.49 9.27
C GLN A 424 -22.84 15.36 8.45
N ALA A 425 -22.49 14.24 9.08
CA ALA A 425 -21.99 13.04 8.40
C ALA A 425 -23.05 12.50 7.44
N LEU A 426 -24.30 12.33 7.92
CA LEU A 426 -25.42 11.86 7.11
C LEU A 426 -25.73 12.79 5.93
N ALA A 427 -25.75 14.11 6.14
CA ALA A 427 -25.95 15.09 5.06
C ALA A 427 -24.85 14.99 3.99
N THR A 428 -23.60 14.82 4.42
CA THR A 428 -22.45 14.64 3.53
C THR A 428 -22.56 13.34 2.73
N GLN A 429 -22.95 12.23 3.38
CA GLN A 429 -23.16 10.93 2.74
C GLN A 429 -24.27 10.99 1.68
N MET A 430 -25.41 11.62 2.01
CA MET A 430 -26.53 11.77 1.08
C MET A 430 -26.14 12.63 -0.13
N SER A 431 -25.37 13.69 0.07
CA SER A 431 -24.85 14.53 -1.01
C SER A 431 -23.92 13.73 -1.95
N ALA A 432 -23.06 12.88 -1.40
CA ALA A 432 -22.19 12.00 -2.18
C ALA A 432 -23.00 10.92 -2.95
N LEU A 433 -24.04 10.35 -2.35
CA LEU A 433 -24.94 9.41 -3.02
C LEU A 433 -25.66 10.07 -4.19
N GLN A 434 -26.19 11.28 -4.01
CA GLN A 434 -26.85 12.02 -5.10
C GLN A 434 -25.89 12.35 -6.24
N LEU A 435 -24.68 12.83 -5.93
CA LEU A 435 -23.64 13.08 -6.92
C LEU A 435 -23.30 11.81 -7.72
N SER A 436 -23.10 10.68 -7.04
CA SER A 436 -22.81 9.40 -7.69
C SER A 436 -23.95 8.90 -8.57
N ALA A 437 -25.21 9.13 -8.17
CA ALA A 437 -26.39 8.73 -8.94
C ALA A 437 -26.55 9.59 -10.21
N ALA A 438 -26.34 10.91 -10.10
CA ALA A 438 -26.36 11.80 -11.26
C ALA A 438 -25.27 11.44 -12.28
N GLU A 439 -24.07 11.07 -11.81
CA GLU A 439 -22.99 10.63 -12.69
C GLU A 439 -23.28 9.27 -13.36
N LEU A 440 -23.89 8.32 -12.65
CA LEU A 440 -24.33 7.06 -13.25
C LEU A 440 -25.37 7.28 -14.37
N ASP A 441 -26.30 8.21 -14.20
CA ASP A 441 -27.30 8.56 -15.21
C ASP A 441 -26.63 9.15 -16.47
N ARG A 442 -25.67 10.06 -16.27
CA ARG A 442 -24.86 10.67 -17.34
C ARG A 442 -24.07 9.64 -18.15
N LEU A 443 -23.64 8.55 -17.53
CA LEU A 443 -22.80 7.52 -18.15
C LEU A 443 -23.58 6.34 -18.76
N SER A 444 -24.91 6.36 -18.69
CA SER A 444 -25.77 5.27 -19.17
C SER A 444 -25.57 4.89 -20.65
N THR A 445 -25.06 5.80 -21.48
CA THR A 445 -24.84 5.60 -22.92
C THR A 445 -23.43 5.15 -23.30
N THR A 446 -22.45 5.20 -22.38
CA THR A 446 -21.05 5.00 -22.72
C THR A 446 -20.62 3.54 -22.58
N THR A 447 -20.04 2.97 -23.64
CA THR A 447 -19.71 1.54 -23.71
C THR A 447 -18.23 1.23 -23.55
N THR A 448 -17.34 2.23 -23.43
CA THR A 448 -15.89 2.01 -23.33
C THR A 448 -15.52 1.27 -22.04
N THR A 449 -14.45 0.47 -22.08
CA THR A 449 -13.99 -0.29 -20.90
C THR A 449 -13.66 0.62 -19.72
N ALA A 450 -13.03 1.78 -19.97
CA ALA A 450 -12.73 2.79 -18.94
C ALA A 450 -14.01 3.38 -18.31
N ALA A 451 -15.05 3.64 -19.12
CA ALA A 451 -16.34 4.11 -18.64
C ALA A 451 -17.07 3.04 -17.82
N GLN A 452 -17.09 1.79 -18.31
CA GLN A 452 -17.68 0.66 -17.57
C GLN A 452 -16.98 0.47 -16.21
N LEU A 453 -15.64 0.57 -16.16
CA LEU A 453 -14.91 0.50 -14.92
C LEU A 453 -15.29 1.66 -13.98
N HIS A 454 -15.46 2.86 -14.52
CA HIS A 454 -15.92 4.02 -13.74
C HIS A 454 -17.33 3.81 -13.18
N THR A 455 -18.27 3.27 -13.96
CA THR A 455 -19.62 2.89 -13.49
C THR A 455 -19.55 1.88 -12.34
N LEU A 456 -18.66 0.89 -12.43
CA LEU A 456 -18.45 -0.09 -11.35
C LEU A 456 -17.79 0.54 -10.12
N TRP A 457 -16.86 1.48 -10.31
CA TRP A 457 -16.26 2.25 -9.23
C TRP A 457 -17.30 3.11 -8.48
N LEU A 458 -18.20 3.77 -9.21
CA LEU A 458 -19.32 4.55 -8.64
C LEU A 458 -20.27 3.65 -7.87
N THR A 459 -20.66 2.51 -8.44
CA THR A 459 -21.54 1.52 -7.79
C THR A 459 -20.90 0.99 -6.50
N HIS A 460 -19.58 0.79 -6.49
CA HIS A 460 -18.85 0.40 -5.30
C HIS A 460 -18.81 1.52 -4.24
N HIS A 461 -18.58 2.77 -4.62
CA HIS A 461 -18.60 3.88 -3.65
C HIS A 461 -20.00 4.13 -3.10
N GLN A 462 -21.03 3.92 -3.91
CA GLN A 462 -22.41 3.88 -3.45
C GLN A 462 -22.63 2.80 -2.36
N SER A 463 -22.07 1.60 -2.51
CA SER A 463 -22.19 0.57 -1.48
C SER A 463 -21.47 0.92 -0.18
N ILE A 464 -20.33 1.61 -0.26
CA ILE A 464 -19.62 2.15 0.93
C ILE A 464 -20.48 3.21 1.63
N LEU A 465 -21.06 4.14 0.85
CA LEU A 465 -21.92 5.19 1.38
C LEU A 465 -23.18 4.61 2.03
N ASP A 466 -23.83 3.62 1.42
CA ASP A 466 -24.99 2.93 2.00
C ASP A 466 -24.64 2.30 3.36
N LEU A 467 -23.47 1.66 3.46
CA LEU A 467 -22.96 1.11 4.72
C LEU A 467 -22.77 2.21 5.78
N HIS A 468 -22.11 3.32 5.44
CA HIS A 468 -21.91 4.44 6.36
C HIS A 468 -23.24 5.10 6.78
N VAL A 469 -24.21 5.20 5.88
CA VAL A 469 -25.57 5.71 6.16
C VAL A 469 -26.28 4.79 7.16
N ALA A 470 -26.21 3.48 6.95
CA ALA A 470 -26.79 2.50 7.88
C ALA A 470 -26.25 2.66 9.30
N GLU A 471 -24.93 2.77 9.44
CA GLU A 471 -24.23 2.96 10.71
C GLU A 471 -24.58 4.30 11.37
N THR A 472 -24.62 5.37 10.57
CA THR A 472 -24.93 6.73 11.07
C THR A 472 -26.38 6.83 11.56
N ILE A 473 -27.34 6.25 10.82
CA ILE A 473 -28.75 6.16 11.23
C ILE A 473 -28.88 5.34 12.52
N TYR A 474 -28.16 4.21 12.61
CA TYR A 474 -28.19 3.39 13.81
C TYR A 474 -27.64 4.14 15.03
N ALA A 475 -26.51 4.85 14.88
CA ALA A 475 -25.92 5.67 15.94
C ALA A 475 -26.87 6.80 16.38
N LEU A 476 -27.50 7.50 15.43
CA LEU A 476 -28.48 8.56 15.72
C LEU A 476 -29.70 8.02 16.47
N THR A 477 -30.27 6.90 16.02
CA THR A 477 -31.45 6.29 16.66
C THR A 477 -31.15 5.79 18.07
N ARG A 478 -29.97 5.18 18.28
CA ARG A 478 -29.53 4.68 19.59
C ARG A 478 -29.22 5.81 20.58
N GLY A 479 -28.57 6.89 20.12
CA GLY A 479 -28.23 8.05 20.96
C GLY A 479 -29.44 8.93 21.33
N SER A 480 -30.56 8.79 20.61
CA SER A 480 -31.72 9.68 20.69
C SER A 480 -32.70 9.40 21.85
N SER A 481 -32.38 8.52 22.81
CA SER A 481 -33.23 8.35 24.01
C SER A 481 -33.46 9.64 24.79
N ALA A 482 -32.56 10.63 24.67
CA ALA A 482 -32.70 11.97 25.23
C ALA A 482 -33.22 13.05 24.25
N ALA A 483 -33.40 12.74 22.96
CA ALA A 483 -33.62 13.72 21.89
C ALA A 483 -34.79 13.37 20.95
N LYS A 484 -35.92 12.91 21.48
CA LYS A 484 -37.13 12.52 20.72
C LYS A 484 -37.71 13.60 19.78
N GLY A 485 -37.23 14.85 19.84
CA GLY A 485 -37.75 15.97 19.05
C GLY A 485 -37.00 16.31 17.75
N VAL A 486 -35.79 15.79 17.51
CA VAL A 486 -34.89 16.34 16.45
C VAL A 486 -34.78 15.44 15.20
N ILE A 487 -35.37 14.24 15.23
CA ILE A 487 -35.32 13.33 14.08
C ILE A 487 -36.44 13.71 13.09
N PRO A 488 -36.12 14.05 11.82
CA PRO A 488 -37.13 14.35 10.81
C PRO A 488 -38.21 13.27 10.74
N ALA A 489 -39.48 13.65 10.52
CA ALA A 489 -40.60 12.71 10.52
C ALA A 489 -40.40 11.53 9.54
N TRP A 490 -39.71 11.78 8.42
CA TRP A 490 -39.36 10.74 7.46
C TRP A 490 -38.42 9.68 8.00
N PHE A 491 -37.80 9.84 9.18
CA PHE A 491 -36.93 8.87 9.88
C PHE A 491 -37.60 8.04 10.98
N LYS A 492 -38.85 8.33 11.36
CA LYS A 492 -39.55 7.53 12.37
C LYS A 492 -39.84 6.14 11.79
N ALA A 493 -39.08 5.13 12.22
CA ALA A 493 -39.37 3.72 11.96
C ALA A 493 -40.15 3.15 13.15
N GLU A 494 -40.99 2.15 12.89
CA GLU A 494 -41.77 1.45 13.91
C GLU A 494 -40.88 0.57 14.81
N LYS A 495 -39.70 0.16 14.31
CA LYS A 495 -38.69 -0.59 15.07
C LYS A 495 -37.29 0.00 14.87
N THR A 496 -36.54 0.12 15.97
CA THR A 496 -35.14 0.55 15.96
C THR A 496 -34.32 -0.43 15.14
N GLY A 497 -33.67 0.03 14.06
CA GLY A 497 -32.73 -0.79 13.28
C GLY A 497 -33.23 -1.29 11.93
N ASP A 498 -34.55 -1.44 11.70
CA ASP A 498 -35.09 -1.96 10.43
C ASP A 498 -34.59 -1.17 9.20
N ARG A 499 -34.51 0.15 9.33
CA ARG A 499 -33.99 1.04 8.27
C ARG A 499 -32.51 0.84 8.03
N SER A 500 -31.72 0.71 9.10
CA SER A 500 -30.28 0.45 8.98
C SER A 500 -30.04 -0.90 8.30
N ILE A 501 -30.84 -1.92 8.62
CA ILE A 501 -30.79 -3.23 7.95
C ILE A 501 -31.08 -3.09 6.45
N ALA A 502 -32.12 -2.33 6.05
CA ALA A 502 -32.43 -2.12 4.64
C ALA A 502 -31.28 -1.43 3.86
N TRP A 503 -30.60 -0.46 4.46
CA TRP A 503 -29.40 0.14 3.87
C TRP A 503 -28.23 -0.84 3.77
N LEU A 504 -28.07 -1.75 4.74
CA LEU A 504 -27.08 -2.83 4.67
C LEU A 504 -27.40 -3.86 3.58
N ASP A 505 -28.68 -4.17 3.35
CA ASP A 505 -29.14 -5.00 2.20
C ASP A 505 -28.74 -4.34 0.87
N GLN A 506 -29.00 -3.04 0.76
CA GLN A 506 -28.63 -2.27 -0.43
C GLN A 506 -27.11 -2.20 -0.66
N ALA A 507 -26.34 -1.99 0.41
CA ALA A 507 -24.88 -1.99 0.39
C ALA A 507 -24.33 -3.35 -0.11
N GLU A 508 -24.80 -4.45 0.47
CA GLU A 508 -24.38 -5.80 0.06
C GLU A 508 -24.75 -6.06 -1.41
N ALA A 509 -25.98 -5.77 -1.83
CA ALA A 509 -26.45 -6.01 -3.20
C ALA A 509 -25.64 -5.24 -4.25
N ARG A 510 -25.30 -3.97 -3.97
CA ARG A 510 -24.45 -3.17 -4.86
C ARG A 510 -23.02 -3.69 -4.91
N ALA A 511 -22.44 -4.07 -3.76
CA ALA A 511 -21.11 -4.66 -3.70
C ALA A 511 -21.03 -5.99 -4.47
N GLU A 512 -22.02 -6.88 -4.30
CA GLU A 512 -22.09 -8.15 -5.02
C GLU A 512 -22.27 -7.97 -6.53
N ARG A 513 -23.01 -6.95 -6.97
CA ARG A 513 -23.10 -6.58 -8.39
C ARG A 513 -21.73 -6.23 -8.97
N VAL A 514 -20.93 -5.46 -8.23
CA VAL A 514 -19.56 -5.09 -8.64
C VAL A 514 -18.66 -6.33 -8.68
N VAL A 515 -18.72 -7.19 -7.66
CA VAL A 515 -17.98 -8.46 -7.63
C VAL A 515 -18.33 -9.32 -8.84
N GLY A 516 -19.62 -9.53 -9.11
CA GLY A 516 -20.09 -10.34 -10.23
C GLY A 516 -19.77 -9.77 -11.62
N ALA A 517 -19.55 -8.45 -11.74
CA ALA A 517 -19.17 -7.79 -12.99
C ALA A 517 -17.65 -7.81 -13.26
N LEU A 518 -16.84 -7.88 -12.20
CA LEU A 518 -15.37 -7.90 -12.29
C LEU A 518 -14.79 -9.31 -12.28
N GLU A 519 -15.43 -10.24 -11.57
CA GLU A 519 -14.95 -11.62 -11.39
C GLU A 519 -15.38 -12.51 -12.55
N LYS A 520 -14.43 -13.32 -13.05
CA LYS A 520 -14.72 -14.31 -14.09
C LYS A 520 -15.58 -15.43 -13.48
N LYS A 521 -16.83 -15.58 -13.94
CA LYS A 521 -17.65 -16.75 -13.59
C LYS A 521 -17.01 -18.01 -14.21
N GLY A 522 -16.35 -18.81 -13.38
CA GLY A 522 -15.82 -20.11 -13.80
C GLY A 522 -16.96 -21.03 -14.25
N LEU A 523 -16.99 -21.42 -15.53
CA LEU A 523 -17.98 -22.33 -16.09
C LEU A 523 -17.83 -23.80 -15.62
N GLY A 524 -17.00 -24.07 -14.62
CA GLY A 524 -16.77 -25.43 -14.11
C GLY A 524 -16.68 -25.43 -12.60
N GLY A 525 -17.56 -26.21 -11.94
CA GLY A 525 -17.70 -26.34 -10.48
C GLY A 525 -16.50 -26.92 -9.73
N ARG A 526 -15.28 -26.78 -10.26
CA ARG A 526 -14.07 -27.08 -9.51
C ARG A 526 -13.82 -25.89 -8.59
N LYS A 527 -13.85 -26.11 -7.27
CA LYS A 527 -13.32 -25.20 -6.25
C LYS A 527 -11.82 -24.99 -6.52
N VAL A 528 -11.52 -24.16 -7.52
CA VAL A 528 -10.17 -23.63 -7.72
C VAL A 528 -9.95 -22.65 -6.57
N ASP A 529 -8.77 -22.73 -5.98
CA ASP A 529 -8.34 -21.88 -4.88
C ASP A 529 -8.76 -20.42 -5.09
N GLU A 530 -9.05 -19.74 -3.98
CA GLU A 530 -9.63 -18.38 -3.79
C GLU A 530 -8.88 -17.22 -4.48
N ALA A 531 -8.04 -17.52 -5.48
CA ALA A 531 -7.41 -16.56 -6.35
C ALA A 531 -8.48 -15.72 -7.06
N VAL A 532 -8.46 -14.42 -6.79
CA VAL A 532 -9.30 -13.42 -7.43
C VAL A 532 -8.89 -13.31 -8.90
N VAL A 533 -9.67 -13.89 -9.80
CA VAL A 533 -9.41 -13.83 -11.26
C VAL A 533 -10.37 -12.83 -11.90
N LEU A 534 -9.80 -11.75 -12.46
CA LEU A 534 -10.56 -10.78 -13.24
C LEU A 534 -11.12 -11.41 -14.53
N ASP A 535 -12.29 -10.93 -14.94
CA ASP A 535 -12.82 -11.23 -16.27
C ASP A 535 -11.86 -10.75 -17.38
N GLY A 536 -11.80 -11.51 -18.48
CA GLY A 536 -10.85 -11.28 -19.57
C GLY A 536 -10.94 -9.88 -20.18
N LYS A 537 -12.11 -9.23 -20.13
CA LYS A 537 -12.29 -7.86 -20.64
C LYS A 537 -11.49 -6.80 -19.87
N TRP A 538 -11.11 -7.09 -18.63
CA TRP A 538 -10.34 -6.17 -17.78
C TRP A 538 -8.82 -6.36 -17.89
N ILE A 539 -8.35 -7.39 -18.60
CA ILE A 539 -6.92 -7.77 -18.67
C ILE A 539 -6.19 -7.07 -19.85
N GLY A 540 -6.88 -6.22 -20.61
CA GLY A 540 -6.32 -5.54 -21.78
C GLY A 540 -5.42 -4.35 -21.43
N GLU A 541 -5.99 -3.35 -20.78
CA GLU A 541 -5.28 -2.13 -20.38
C GLU A 541 -4.80 -2.26 -18.93
N ARG A 542 -3.49 -2.14 -18.70
CA ARG A 542 -2.91 -2.41 -17.38
C ARG A 542 -3.43 -1.49 -16.27
N GLU A 543 -3.69 -0.24 -16.60
CA GLU A 543 -4.17 0.78 -15.65
C GLU A 543 -5.60 0.45 -15.22
N VAL A 544 -6.45 0.05 -16.17
CA VAL A 544 -7.80 -0.46 -15.95
C VAL A 544 -7.75 -1.76 -15.14
N GLU A 545 -6.86 -2.69 -15.46
CA GLU A 545 -6.69 -3.96 -14.74
C GLU A 545 -6.34 -3.72 -13.26
N LEU A 546 -5.37 -2.83 -12.99
CA LEU A 546 -4.95 -2.48 -11.64
C LEU A 546 -6.08 -1.83 -10.84
N ALA A 547 -6.83 -0.91 -11.45
CA ALA A 547 -7.97 -0.29 -10.81
C ALA A 547 -9.12 -1.29 -10.58
N ALA A 548 -9.42 -2.14 -11.57
CA ALA A 548 -10.43 -3.20 -11.47
C ALA A 548 -10.12 -4.20 -10.35
N MET A 549 -8.86 -4.65 -10.22
CA MET A 549 -8.46 -5.55 -9.11
C MET A 549 -8.72 -4.93 -7.74
N ARG A 550 -8.49 -3.61 -7.59
CA ARG A 550 -8.74 -2.92 -6.31
C ARG A 550 -10.21 -2.80 -6.02
N VAL A 551 -10.99 -2.34 -6.99
CA VAL A 551 -12.45 -2.23 -6.87
C VAL A 551 -13.04 -3.60 -6.52
N LEU A 552 -12.57 -4.69 -7.15
CA LEU A 552 -13.01 -6.05 -6.83
C LEU A 552 -12.67 -6.45 -5.39
N ARG A 553 -11.41 -6.26 -4.97
CA ARG A 553 -10.98 -6.56 -3.59
C ARG A 553 -11.78 -5.77 -2.56
N ASP A 554 -11.97 -4.48 -2.80
CA ASP A 554 -12.61 -3.58 -1.86
C ASP A 554 -14.13 -3.81 -1.83
N ALA A 555 -14.77 -4.13 -2.97
CA ALA A 555 -16.17 -4.56 -3.02
C ALA A 555 -16.41 -5.85 -2.23
N LYS A 556 -15.53 -6.85 -2.33
CA LYS A 556 -15.61 -8.08 -1.50
C LYS A 556 -15.59 -7.74 0.00
N ARG A 557 -14.68 -6.84 0.42
CA ARG A 557 -14.59 -6.39 1.82
C ARG A 557 -15.84 -5.66 2.29
N VAL A 558 -16.44 -4.83 1.44
CA VAL A 558 -17.68 -4.11 1.77
C VAL A 558 -18.85 -5.09 1.90
N SER A 559 -18.99 -6.05 0.97
CA SER A 559 -20.03 -7.10 1.06
C SER A 559 -19.92 -7.90 2.37
N GLU A 560 -18.71 -8.35 2.73
CA GLU A 560 -18.48 -9.07 3.99
C GLU A 560 -18.78 -8.20 5.23
N THR A 561 -18.41 -6.92 5.18
CA THR A 561 -18.65 -5.99 6.30
C THR A 561 -20.13 -5.65 6.45
N ALA A 562 -20.86 -5.47 5.34
CA ALA A 562 -22.30 -5.26 5.35
C ALA A 562 -23.03 -6.48 5.96
N ARG A 563 -22.63 -7.70 5.58
CA ARG A 563 -23.18 -8.94 6.13
C ARG A 563 -22.95 -9.08 7.63
N ARG A 564 -21.71 -8.83 8.09
CA ARG A 564 -21.36 -8.85 9.52
C ARG A 564 -22.12 -7.78 10.32
N SER A 565 -22.26 -6.59 9.76
CA SER A 565 -23.03 -5.51 10.40
C SER A 565 -24.50 -5.86 10.49
N ARG A 566 -25.07 -6.50 9.45
CA ARG A 566 -26.47 -6.93 9.43
C ARG A 566 -26.73 -8.00 10.48
N SER A 567 -25.89 -9.03 10.56
CA SER A 567 -26.03 -10.08 11.58
C SER A 567 -25.93 -9.50 12.99
N THR A 568 -25.09 -8.49 13.18
CA THR A 568 -24.97 -7.79 14.46
C THR A 568 -26.23 -7.01 14.80
N LEU A 569 -26.79 -6.26 13.85
CA LEU A 569 -28.03 -5.50 14.06
C LEU A 569 -29.26 -6.37 14.25
N GLN A 570 -29.33 -7.54 13.61
CA GLN A 570 -30.43 -8.50 13.79
C GLN A 570 -30.39 -9.21 15.16
N ALA A 571 -29.22 -9.28 15.79
CA ALA A 571 -29.04 -9.88 17.09
C ALA A 571 -29.34 -8.91 18.26
N LEU A 572 -29.35 -7.60 17.98
CA LEU A 572 -29.70 -6.53 18.93
C LEU A 572 -31.20 -6.24 18.88
#